data_AF-A0A7V6G2Z9-F1
#
_entry.id   AF-A0A7V6G2Z9-F1
#
_cell.length_a   1.000
_cell.length_b   1.000
_cell.length_c   1.000
_cell.angle_alpha   90.00
_cell.angle_beta   90.00
_cell.angle_gamma   90.00
#
_symmetry.space_group_name_H-M   'P 1'
#
loop_
_entity.id
_entity.type
_entity.pdbx_description
1 polymer ?
#
loop_
_entity_poly.entity_id
_entity_poly.type
_entity_poly.pdbx_seq_one_letter_code
_entity_poly.pdbx_strand_id
1 'polypeptide(L)'
;MKKITNNSKFGKLSMILNLLILVFFIISMVFILKFDEVNVKFVAKKPEFEKARENLREVEQPRRRALAEVEHYQVRLDSLVKKAVPTDAKLRKEYEENLKRVREVLPEKKAQLASIDSLIGVEQLFFEPIQTVYSDLENTTNQAKSRFNLFIWITVALVFVKILVFGYWKYRNIINLRNATPWMKKGVAPFWGIVGWLIPGYNLIKPYSVFAEIWNETEYILKDKEILPKNSKNNNGEFNIGIWWGLLIITMVIMTWILRGTFFGQSAMFYKLSHQGVAIAAIICWAVYLLWECVLIRRYNKMNHLLVANQNKFE
;
A
#
# COMPACT_ATOMS: atom_id res chain seq x y z
N MET A 1 -39.50 -0.89 32.29
CA MET A 1 -38.36 -1.25 31.40
C MET A 1 -38.37 -0.37 30.15
N LYS A 2 -37.22 -0.16 29.48
CA LYS A 2 -37.18 0.56 28.18
C LYS A 2 -37.46 -0.43 27.04
N LYS A 3 -38.18 0.00 26.01
CA LYS A 3 -38.61 -0.86 24.87
C LYS A 3 -37.43 -1.45 24.09
N ILE A 4 -37.49 -2.74 23.77
CA ILE A 4 -36.52 -3.44 22.92
C ILE A 4 -36.84 -3.12 21.45
N THR A 5 -35.83 -2.87 20.62
CA THR A 5 -36.04 -2.42 19.22
C THR A 5 -35.50 -3.40 18.18
N ASN A 6 -36.16 -3.49 17.02
CA ASN A 6 -35.67 -4.31 15.91
C ASN A 6 -34.56 -3.58 15.15
N ASN A 7 -33.32 -4.05 15.30
CA ASN A 7 -32.13 -3.45 14.68
C ASN A 7 -31.72 -4.11 13.35
N SER A 8 -32.56 -5.00 12.79
CA SER A 8 -32.22 -5.77 11.60
C SER A 8 -31.90 -4.92 10.36
N LYS A 9 -32.43 -3.70 10.25
CA LYS A 9 -32.14 -2.77 9.15
C LYS A 9 -30.65 -2.45 9.05
N PHE A 10 -29.98 -2.14 10.16
CA PHE A 10 -28.53 -1.85 10.16
C PHE A 10 -27.69 -3.09 9.87
N GLY A 11 -28.13 -4.27 10.34
CA GLY A 11 -27.50 -5.53 9.97
C GLY A 11 -27.60 -5.80 8.46
N LYS A 12 -28.78 -5.60 7.86
CA LYS A 12 -28.96 -5.71 6.40
C LYS A 12 -28.10 -4.73 5.62
N LEU A 13 -28.01 -3.47 6.07
CA LEU A 13 -27.13 -2.48 5.47
C LEU A 13 -25.65 -2.91 5.53
N SER A 14 -25.20 -3.44 6.67
CA SER A 14 -23.84 -3.99 6.78
C SER A 14 -23.60 -5.16 5.81
N MET A 15 -24.58 -6.03 5.58
CA MET A 15 -24.45 -7.12 4.59
C MET A 15 -24.38 -6.60 3.15
N ILE A 16 -25.12 -5.53 2.82
CA ILE A 16 -25.02 -4.88 1.51
C ILE A 16 -23.63 -4.27 1.32
N LEU A 17 -23.10 -3.60 2.34
CA LEU A 17 -21.74 -3.07 2.31
C LEU A 17 -20.71 -4.17 2.13
N ASN A 18 -20.88 -5.34 2.74
CA ASN A 18 -19.99 -6.49 2.51
C ASN A 18 -19.95 -6.89 1.04
N LEU A 19 -21.09 -6.95 0.35
CA LEU A 19 -21.13 -7.27 -1.08
C LEU A 19 -20.46 -6.18 -1.92
N LEU A 20 -20.71 -4.90 -1.62
CA LEU A 20 -20.06 -3.78 -2.31
C LEU A 20 -18.54 -3.80 -2.13
N ILE A 21 -18.06 -4.02 -0.90
CA ILE A 21 -16.63 -4.16 -0.59
C ILE A 21 -16.04 -5.30 -1.42
N LEU A 22 -16.69 -6.46 -1.50
CA LEU A 22 -16.21 -7.59 -2.29
C LEU A 22 -16.10 -7.24 -3.77
N VAL A 23 -17.10 -6.59 -4.36
CA VAL A 23 -17.08 -6.17 -5.76
C VAL A 23 -15.92 -5.21 -6.03
N PHE A 24 -15.76 -4.16 -5.22
CA PHE A 24 -14.68 -3.19 -5.40
C PHE A 24 -13.30 -3.80 -5.14
N PHE A 25 -13.19 -4.76 -4.22
CA PHE A 25 -11.97 -5.52 -3.98
C PHE A 25 -11.62 -6.42 -5.18
N ILE A 26 -12.58 -7.10 -5.78
CA ILE A 26 -12.34 -7.89 -7.01
C ILE A 26 -11.86 -6.96 -8.13
N ILE A 27 -12.50 -5.80 -8.31
CA ILE A 27 -12.07 -4.81 -9.30
C ILE A 27 -10.64 -4.33 -9.02
N SER A 28 -10.28 -4.04 -7.77
CA SER A 28 -8.92 -3.64 -7.43
C SER A 28 -7.91 -4.76 -7.71
N MET A 29 -8.25 -6.04 -7.49
CA MET A 29 -7.40 -7.17 -7.87
C MET A 29 -7.27 -7.34 -9.38
N VAL A 30 -8.27 -6.97 -10.18
CA VAL A 30 -8.11 -6.93 -11.65
C VAL A 30 -7.09 -5.85 -12.04
N PHE A 31 -7.16 -4.67 -11.42
CA PHE A 31 -6.22 -3.58 -11.69
C PHE A 31 -4.82 -3.82 -11.12
N ILE A 32 -4.67 -4.57 -10.02
CA ILE A 32 -3.34 -4.93 -9.50
C ILE A 32 -2.60 -5.84 -10.48
N LEU A 33 -3.31 -6.78 -11.14
CA LEU A 33 -2.72 -7.65 -12.15
C LEU A 33 -2.32 -6.87 -13.41
N LYS A 34 -3.13 -5.91 -13.85
CA LYS A 34 -2.76 -5.00 -14.96
C LYS A 34 -1.56 -4.13 -14.63
N PHE A 35 -1.45 -3.68 -13.38
CA PHE A 35 -0.26 -2.99 -12.89
C PHE A 35 0.96 -3.92 -12.92
N ASP A 36 0.80 -5.17 -12.47
CA ASP A 36 1.86 -6.17 -12.40
C ASP A 36 2.47 -6.48 -13.78
N GLU A 37 1.63 -6.63 -14.80
CA GLU A 37 2.06 -6.89 -16.19
C GLU A 37 3.07 -5.86 -16.72
N VAL A 38 2.93 -4.60 -16.31
CA VAL A 38 3.83 -3.51 -16.71
C VAL A 38 4.99 -3.38 -15.71
N ASN A 39 4.72 -3.55 -14.42
CA ASN A 39 5.71 -3.44 -13.36
C ASN A 39 6.83 -4.47 -13.50
N VAL A 40 6.51 -5.72 -13.87
CA VAL A 40 7.52 -6.76 -14.13
C VAL A 40 8.49 -6.32 -15.24
N LYS A 41 7.97 -5.73 -16.32
CA LYS A 41 8.78 -5.21 -17.44
C LYS A 41 9.65 -4.03 -16.99
N PHE A 42 9.08 -3.12 -16.22
CA PHE A 42 9.79 -1.97 -15.68
C PHE A 42 10.95 -2.39 -14.75
N VAL A 43 10.68 -3.31 -13.82
CA VAL A 43 11.70 -3.86 -12.91
C VAL A 43 12.79 -4.59 -13.69
N ALA A 44 12.44 -5.37 -14.72
CA ALA A 44 13.41 -6.06 -15.56
C ALA A 44 14.30 -5.10 -16.39
N LYS A 45 13.79 -3.92 -16.77
CA LYS A 45 14.54 -2.91 -17.55
C LYS A 45 15.49 -2.07 -16.69
N LYS A 46 15.25 -2.01 -15.38
CA LYS A 46 16.02 -1.16 -14.44
C LYS A 46 17.54 -1.42 -14.45
N PRO A 47 18.05 -2.67 -14.42
CA PRO A 47 19.50 -2.91 -14.43
C PRO A 47 20.17 -2.42 -15.72
N GLU A 48 19.50 -2.54 -16.87
CA GLU A 48 20.01 -2.06 -18.15
C GLU A 48 20.11 -0.52 -18.17
N PHE A 49 19.07 0.16 -17.66
CA PHE A 49 19.08 1.62 -17.51
C PHE A 49 20.17 2.09 -16.55
N GLU A 50 20.32 1.44 -15.39
CA GLU A 50 21.35 1.79 -14.41
C GLU A 50 22.77 1.61 -14.98
N LYS A 51 23.02 0.52 -15.70
CA LYS A 51 24.30 0.29 -16.38
C LYS A 51 24.60 1.31 -17.47
N ALA A 52 23.63 1.61 -18.34
CA ALA A 52 23.82 2.59 -19.41
C ALA A 52 24.08 4.00 -18.84
N ARG A 53 23.40 4.34 -17.74
CA ARG A 53 23.64 5.59 -17.00
C ARG A 53 25.02 5.64 -16.36
N GLU A 54 25.50 4.50 -15.83
CA GLU A 54 26.84 4.38 -15.27
C GLU A 54 27.92 4.59 -16.34
N ASN A 55 27.82 3.91 -17.49
CA ASN A 55 28.73 4.09 -18.62
C ASN A 55 28.82 5.57 -19.06
N LEU A 56 27.67 6.23 -19.26
CA LEU A 56 27.65 7.65 -19.63
C LEU A 56 28.37 8.50 -18.58
N ARG A 57 28.13 8.22 -17.29
CA ARG A 57 28.77 8.93 -16.19
C ARG A 57 30.28 8.71 -16.16
N GLU A 58 30.77 7.51 -16.46
CA GLU A 58 32.21 7.22 -16.52
C GLU A 58 32.92 8.04 -17.58
N VAL A 59 32.30 8.22 -18.74
CA VAL A 59 32.86 9.05 -19.83
C VAL A 59 32.72 10.55 -19.55
N GLU A 60 31.67 10.98 -18.85
CA GLU A 60 31.48 12.38 -18.44
C GLU A 60 32.45 12.82 -17.32
N GLN A 61 32.87 11.92 -16.43
CA GLN A 61 33.76 12.23 -15.31
C GLN A 61 35.06 12.97 -15.72
N PRO A 62 35.87 12.47 -16.68
CA PRO A 62 37.12 13.12 -17.07
C PRO A 62 36.89 14.46 -17.81
N ARG A 63 35.71 14.67 -18.40
CA ARG A 63 35.40 15.87 -19.20
C ARG A 63 35.62 17.16 -18.42
N ARG A 64 35.19 17.22 -17.15
CA ARG A 64 35.38 18.41 -16.30
C ARG A 64 36.85 18.77 -16.11
N ARG A 65 37.71 17.77 -15.93
CA ARG A 65 39.16 17.96 -15.77
C ARG A 65 39.79 18.41 -17.08
N ALA A 66 39.45 17.75 -18.19
CA ALA A 66 39.94 18.12 -19.52
C ALA A 66 39.53 19.56 -19.91
N LEU A 67 38.29 19.95 -19.62
CA LEU A 67 37.81 21.32 -19.84
C LEU A 67 38.61 22.34 -19.02
N ALA A 68 38.79 22.09 -17.72
CA ALA A 68 39.57 22.96 -16.84
C ALA A 68 41.04 23.07 -17.27
N GLU A 69 41.65 22.00 -17.77
CA GLU A 69 43.01 22.02 -18.31
C GLU A 69 43.09 22.89 -19.58
N VAL A 70 42.14 22.74 -20.51
CA VAL A 70 42.06 23.58 -21.72
C VAL A 70 41.89 25.05 -21.34
N GLU A 71 40.99 25.37 -20.42
CA GLU A 71 40.78 26.74 -19.92
C GLU A 71 42.05 27.31 -19.28
N HIS A 72 42.72 26.55 -18.42
CA HIS A 72 43.97 26.96 -17.77
C HIS A 72 45.07 27.28 -18.80
N TYR A 73 45.30 26.41 -19.79
CA TYR A 73 46.34 26.65 -20.80
C TYR A 73 45.95 27.77 -21.78
N GLN A 74 44.67 27.96 -22.07
CA GLN A 74 44.18 29.08 -22.89
C GLN A 74 44.41 30.42 -22.18
N VAL A 75 44.03 30.54 -20.90
CA VAL A 75 44.28 31.74 -20.08
C VAL A 75 45.78 32.02 -19.95
N ARG A 76 46.61 30.97 -19.79
CA ARG A 76 48.06 31.12 -19.74
C ARG A 76 48.65 31.59 -21.06
N LEU A 77 48.16 31.09 -22.20
CA LEU A 77 48.57 31.56 -23.52
C LEU A 77 48.22 33.04 -23.71
N ASP A 78 46.99 33.43 -23.39
CA ASP A 78 46.51 34.80 -23.54
C ASP A 78 47.30 35.78 -22.65
N SER A 79 47.63 35.37 -21.43
CA SER A 79 48.44 36.19 -20.52
C SER A 79 49.90 36.34 -20.99
N LEU A 80 50.52 35.27 -21.52
CA LEU A 80 51.86 35.34 -22.09
C LEU A 80 51.87 36.25 -23.32
N VAL A 81 50.95 36.07 -24.26
CA VAL A 81 50.86 36.89 -25.49
C VAL A 81 50.65 38.38 -25.20
N LYS A 82 49.91 38.72 -24.14
CA LYS A 82 49.66 40.11 -23.72
C LYS A 82 50.82 40.74 -22.93
N LYS A 83 51.73 39.94 -22.37
CA LYS A 83 52.84 40.42 -21.54
C LYS A 83 53.97 40.98 -22.42
N ALA A 84 54.54 42.12 -22.03
CA ALA A 84 55.70 42.66 -22.72
C ALA A 84 56.89 41.67 -22.65
N VAL A 85 57.58 41.50 -23.78
CA VAL A 85 58.74 40.60 -23.88
C VAL A 85 59.88 41.16 -23.01
N PRO A 86 60.48 40.38 -22.10
CA PRO A 86 61.58 40.85 -21.27
C PRO A 86 62.80 41.26 -22.10
N THR A 87 63.47 42.34 -21.70
CA THR A 87 64.72 42.82 -22.29
C THR A 87 65.96 42.05 -21.81
N ASP A 88 65.90 41.45 -20.62
CA ASP A 88 66.95 40.57 -20.09
C ASP A 88 67.01 39.25 -20.87
N ALA A 89 68.21 38.85 -21.30
CA ALA A 89 68.42 37.70 -22.18
C ALA A 89 67.99 36.36 -21.55
N LYS A 90 68.14 36.21 -20.22
CA LYS A 90 67.76 34.99 -19.50
C LYS A 90 66.24 34.90 -19.35
N LEU A 91 65.60 36.00 -18.95
CA LEU A 91 64.14 36.09 -18.83
C LEU A 91 63.44 35.99 -20.19
N ARG A 92 64.05 36.53 -21.26
CA ARG A 92 63.54 36.40 -22.62
C ARG A 92 63.55 34.96 -23.10
N LYS A 93 64.64 34.23 -22.88
CA LYS A 93 64.73 32.80 -23.21
C LYS A 93 63.69 31.98 -22.46
N GLU A 94 63.50 32.24 -21.17
CA GLU A 94 62.48 31.58 -20.34
C GLU A 94 61.05 31.92 -20.80
N TYR A 95 60.79 33.16 -21.21
CA TYR A 95 59.51 33.57 -21.77
C TYR A 95 59.21 32.88 -23.11
N GLU A 96 60.19 32.83 -24.02
CA GLU A 96 60.06 32.19 -25.33
C GLU A 96 59.87 30.66 -25.20
N GLU A 97 60.60 30.00 -24.28
CA GLU A 97 60.43 28.59 -23.95
C GLU A 97 59.05 28.27 -23.35
N ASN A 98 58.56 29.12 -22.44
CA ASN A 98 57.22 28.98 -21.86
C ASN A 98 56.11 29.18 -22.90
N LEU A 99 56.25 30.19 -23.77
CA LEU A 99 55.32 30.45 -24.87
C LEU A 99 55.27 29.27 -25.84
N LYS A 100 56.44 28.73 -26.21
CA LYS A 100 56.55 27.54 -27.06
C LYS A 100 55.87 26.33 -26.41
N ARG A 101 56.16 26.06 -25.14
CA ARG A 101 55.57 24.95 -24.39
C ARG A 101 54.04 25.03 -24.33
N VAL A 102 53.48 26.20 -24.03
CA VAL A 102 52.02 26.38 -23.94
C VAL A 102 51.37 26.24 -25.33
N ARG A 103 52.01 26.73 -26.39
CA ARG A 103 51.54 26.56 -27.78
C ARG A 103 51.55 25.11 -28.25
N GLU A 104 52.49 24.30 -27.76
CA GLU A 104 52.57 22.87 -28.08
C GLU A 104 51.55 22.04 -27.28
N VAL A 105 51.36 22.33 -25.99
CA VAL A 105 50.47 21.55 -25.10
C VAL A 105 48.99 21.87 -25.32
N LEU A 106 48.63 23.12 -25.64
CA LEU A 106 47.23 23.51 -25.76
C LEU A 106 46.45 22.74 -26.86
N PRO A 107 47.00 22.53 -28.08
CA PRO A 107 46.35 21.69 -29.10
C PRO A 107 46.14 20.24 -28.64
N GLU A 108 47.10 19.67 -27.90
CA GLU A 108 46.98 18.32 -27.34
C GLU A 108 45.82 18.24 -26.34
N LYS A 109 45.69 19.23 -25.45
CA LYS A 109 44.57 19.31 -24.50
C LYS A 109 43.22 19.53 -25.17
N LYS A 110 43.18 20.34 -26.24
CA LYS A 110 41.97 20.50 -27.06
C LYS A 110 41.59 19.20 -27.77
N ALA A 111 42.56 18.44 -28.30
CA ALA A 111 42.32 17.14 -28.92
C ALA A 111 41.83 16.10 -27.89
N GLN A 112 42.40 16.08 -26.68
CA GLN A 112 41.92 15.24 -25.57
C GLN A 112 40.47 15.56 -25.21
N LEU A 113 40.11 16.84 -25.06
CA LEU A 113 38.72 17.25 -24.79
C LEU A 113 37.78 16.84 -25.94
N ALA A 114 38.15 17.07 -27.20
CA ALA A 114 37.35 16.67 -28.35
C ALA A 114 37.15 15.15 -28.45
N SER A 115 38.16 14.36 -28.08
CA SER A 115 38.03 12.91 -27.99
C SER A 115 37.04 12.50 -26.90
N ILE A 116 37.05 13.16 -25.75
CA ILE A 116 36.09 12.90 -24.67
C ILE A 116 34.68 13.29 -25.10
N ASP A 117 34.50 14.47 -25.70
CA ASP A 117 33.19 14.93 -26.18
C ASP A 117 32.62 13.98 -27.26
N SER A 118 33.47 13.43 -28.13
CA SER A 118 33.06 12.40 -29.11
C SER A 118 32.58 11.12 -28.43
N LEU A 119 33.32 10.62 -27.43
CA LEU A 119 32.91 9.43 -26.67
C LEU A 119 31.58 9.66 -25.93
N ILE A 120 31.37 10.85 -25.36
CA ILE A 120 30.09 11.22 -24.74
C ILE A 120 28.96 11.19 -25.77
N GLY A 121 29.18 11.76 -26.96
CA GLY A 121 28.18 11.71 -28.04
C GLY A 121 27.82 10.28 -28.44
N VAL A 122 28.81 9.37 -28.50
CA VAL A 122 28.57 7.95 -28.78
C VAL A 122 27.77 7.29 -27.66
N GLU A 123 28.15 7.46 -26.40
CA GLU A 123 27.41 6.89 -25.26
C GLU A 123 25.99 7.47 -25.16
N GLN A 124 25.78 8.75 -25.47
CA GLN A 124 24.46 9.38 -25.53
C GLN A 124 23.55 8.72 -26.57
N LEU A 125 24.08 8.39 -27.75
CA LEU A 125 23.31 7.68 -28.79
C LEU A 125 22.83 6.30 -28.32
N PHE A 126 23.58 5.62 -27.45
CA PHE A 126 23.16 4.36 -26.85
C PHE A 126 22.23 4.55 -25.65
N PHE A 127 22.41 5.62 -24.87
CA PHE A 127 21.64 5.90 -23.68
C PHE A 127 20.23 6.42 -23.97
N GLU A 128 20.06 7.33 -24.93
CA GLU A 128 18.77 7.98 -25.22
C GLU A 128 17.62 6.99 -25.52
N PRO A 129 17.80 5.94 -26.34
CA PRO A 129 16.74 4.95 -26.56
C PRO A 129 16.38 4.18 -25.29
N ILE A 130 17.38 3.82 -24.47
CA ILE A 130 17.17 3.09 -23.21
C ILE A 130 16.42 3.97 -22.22
N GLN A 131 16.80 5.24 -22.10
CA GLN A 131 16.13 6.22 -21.26
C GLN A 131 14.67 6.40 -21.69
N THR A 132 14.41 6.55 -23.00
CA THR A 132 13.06 6.73 -23.53
C THR A 132 12.16 5.54 -23.17
N VAL A 133 12.61 4.31 -23.45
CA VAL A 133 11.86 3.09 -23.11
C VAL A 133 11.65 2.98 -21.60
N TYR A 134 12.66 3.31 -20.79
CA TYR A 134 12.55 3.25 -19.33
C TYR A 134 11.53 4.28 -18.80
N SER A 135 11.57 5.52 -19.29
CA SER A 135 10.63 6.58 -18.92
C SER A 135 9.19 6.26 -19.35
N ASP A 136 8.99 5.66 -20.53
CA ASP A 136 7.67 5.21 -20.98
C ASP A 136 7.10 4.09 -20.10
N LEU A 137 7.95 3.12 -19.73
CA LEU A 137 7.58 2.07 -18.78
C LEU A 137 7.27 2.63 -17.39
N GLU A 138 8.05 3.59 -16.90
CA GLU A 138 7.81 4.27 -15.62
C GLU A 138 6.44 4.97 -15.63
N ASN A 139 6.16 5.75 -16.66
CA ASN A 139 4.89 6.46 -16.81
C ASN A 139 3.70 5.49 -16.88
N THR A 140 3.81 4.43 -17.69
CA THR A 140 2.75 3.41 -17.83
C THR A 140 2.52 2.67 -16.51
N THR A 141 3.60 2.32 -15.80
CA THR A 141 3.54 1.67 -14.48
C THR A 141 2.85 2.58 -13.46
N ASN A 142 3.20 3.85 -13.42
CA ASN A 142 2.60 4.84 -12.52
C ASN A 142 1.11 5.07 -12.81
N GLN A 143 0.71 5.10 -14.08
CA GLN A 143 -0.71 5.20 -14.46
C GLN A 143 -1.49 3.95 -14.03
N ALA A 144 -0.97 2.74 -14.27
CA ALA A 144 -1.61 1.51 -13.86
C ALA A 144 -1.74 1.41 -12.32
N LYS A 145 -0.69 1.79 -11.59
CA LYS A 145 -0.69 1.89 -10.13
C LYS A 145 -1.73 2.89 -9.63
N SER A 146 -1.87 4.05 -10.29
CA SER A 146 -2.88 5.06 -9.92
C SER A 146 -4.31 4.52 -10.06
N ARG A 147 -4.59 3.77 -11.14
CA ARG A 147 -5.90 3.11 -11.32
C ARG A 147 -6.17 2.08 -10.23
N PHE A 148 -5.19 1.23 -9.91
CA PHE A 148 -5.29 0.32 -8.76
C PHE A 148 -5.57 1.08 -7.46
N ASN A 149 -4.80 2.14 -7.19
CA ASN A 149 -4.92 2.96 -5.99
C ASN A 149 -6.32 3.56 -5.85
N LEU A 150 -6.93 4.03 -6.94
CA LEU A 150 -8.29 4.56 -6.92
C LEU A 150 -9.29 3.52 -6.36
N PHE A 151 -9.31 2.31 -6.92
CA PHE A 151 -10.27 1.28 -6.50
C PHE A 151 -9.98 0.74 -5.10
N ILE A 152 -8.72 0.59 -4.71
CA ILE A 152 -8.41 0.15 -3.34
C ILE A 152 -8.80 1.22 -2.31
N TRP A 153 -8.64 2.52 -2.61
CA TRP A 153 -9.09 3.59 -1.73
C TRP A 153 -10.61 3.64 -1.59
N ILE A 154 -11.35 3.38 -2.67
CA ILE A 154 -12.81 3.21 -2.60
C ILE A 154 -13.16 2.02 -1.68
N THR A 155 -12.49 0.88 -1.83
CA THR A 155 -12.69 -0.28 -0.96
C THR A 155 -12.41 0.05 0.52
N VAL A 156 -11.32 0.77 0.81
CA VAL A 156 -10.98 1.21 2.18
C VAL A 156 -12.05 2.14 2.75
N ALA A 157 -12.56 3.09 1.96
CA ALA A 157 -13.65 3.96 2.38
C ALA A 157 -14.93 3.17 2.69
N LEU A 158 -15.27 2.19 1.85
CA LEU A 158 -16.41 1.29 2.10
C LEU A 158 -16.24 0.45 3.38
N VAL A 159 -15.03 -0.07 3.63
CA VAL A 159 -14.70 -0.79 4.88
C VAL A 159 -14.90 0.11 6.08
N PHE A 160 -14.45 1.38 6.01
CA PHE A 160 -14.64 2.34 7.09
C PHE A 160 -16.13 2.61 7.37
N VAL A 161 -16.92 2.88 6.32
CA VAL A 161 -18.38 3.05 6.44
C VAL A 161 -19.03 1.81 7.02
N LYS A 162 -18.61 0.62 6.58
CA LYS A 162 -19.09 -0.67 7.10
C LYS A 162 -18.78 -0.85 8.58
N ILE A 163 -17.58 -0.48 9.04
CA ILE A 163 -17.22 -0.52 10.46
C ILE A 163 -18.17 0.35 11.29
N LEU A 164 -18.49 1.56 10.82
CA LEU A 164 -19.44 2.44 11.50
C LEU A 164 -20.85 1.86 11.56
N VAL A 165 -21.37 1.36 10.43
CA VAL A 165 -22.71 0.74 10.36
C VAL A 165 -22.79 -0.52 11.23
N PHE A 166 -21.79 -1.40 11.14
CA PHE A 166 -21.72 -2.63 11.94
C PHE A 166 -21.53 -2.32 13.42
N GLY A 167 -20.70 -1.34 13.76
CA GLY A 167 -20.49 -0.88 15.13
C GLY A 167 -21.76 -0.28 15.74
N TYR A 168 -22.50 0.51 14.96
CA TYR A 168 -23.79 1.06 15.39
C TYR A 168 -24.85 -0.05 15.57
N TRP A 169 -24.88 -1.04 14.70
CA TRP A 169 -25.72 -2.22 14.88
C TRP A 169 -25.40 -2.94 16.19
N LYS A 170 -24.12 -3.18 16.51
CA LYS A 170 -23.70 -3.73 17.80
C LYS A 170 -24.12 -2.86 18.98
N TYR A 171 -23.88 -1.56 18.91
CA TYR A 171 -24.28 -0.57 19.93
C TYR A 171 -25.78 -0.71 20.28
N ARG A 172 -26.64 -0.76 19.26
CA ARG A 172 -28.09 -0.90 19.46
C ARG A 172 -28.48 -2.24 20.08
N ASN A 173 -27.79 -3.31 19.74
CA ASN A 173 -28.05 -4.65 20.29
C ASN A 173 -27.59 -4.77 21.75
N ILE A 174 -26.50 -4.11 22.15
CA ILE A 174 -26.11 -4.02 23.57
C ILE A 174 -27.17 -3.28 24.38
N ILE A 175 -27.74 -2.20 23.83
CA ILE A 175 -28.82 -1.46 24.50
C ILE A 175 -30.05 -2.36 24.70
N ASN A 176 -30.41 -3.15 23.69
CA ASN A 176 -31.51 -4.12 23.82
C ASN A 176 -31.25 -5.11 24.96
N LEU A 177 -30.04 -5.66 25.06
CA LEU A 177 -29.67 -6.58 26.14
C LEU A 177 -29.73 -5.92 27.53
N ARG A 178 -29.20 -4.70 27.65
CA ARG A 178 -29.27 -3.89 28.88
C ARG A 178 -30.69 -3.54 29.31
N ASN A 179 -31.61 -3.48 28.35
CA ASN A 179 -33.03 -3.25 28.62
C ASN A 179 -33.75 -4.54 29.00
N ALA A 180 -33.33 -5.68 28.44
CA ALA A 180 -33.91 -6.99 28.70
C ALA A 180 -33.56 -7.50 30.10
N THR A 181 -32.35 -7.22 30.62
CA THR A 181 -31.91 -7.77 31.91
C THR A 181 -31.05 -6.80 32.75
N PRO A 182 -31.20 -6.79 34.10
CA PRO A 182 -30.46 -5.85 34.96
C PRO A 182 -28.95 -6.06 35.03
N TRP A 183 -28.45 -7.30 34.99
CA TRP A 183 -27.01 -7.58 35.15
C TRP A 183 -26.18 -7.05 33.98
N MET A 184 -26.76 -6.97 32.78
CA MET A 184 -26.12 -6.40 31.58
C MET A 184 -25.72 -4.94 31.73
N LYS A 185 -26.29 -4.21 32.72
CA LYS A 185 -25.85 -2.85 33.05
C LYS A 185 -24.40 -2.80 33.55
N LYS A 186 -23.90 -3.90 34.15
CA LYS A 186 -22.50 -4.06 34.58
C LYS A 186 -21.61 -4.69 33.49
N GLY A 187 -22.19 -5.23 32.41
CA GLY A 187 -21.48 -5.74 31.24
C GLY A 187 -20.92 -4.62 30.36
N VAL A 188 -20.49 -4.97 29.15
CA VAL A 188 -19.84 -4.04 28.22
C VAL A 188 -20.70 -2.79 27.97
N ALA A 189 -20.04 -1.64 28.05
CA ALA A 189 -20.68 -0.36 27.76
C ALA A 189 -21.00 -0.25 26.25
N PRO A 190 -22.20 0.24 25.85
CA PRO A 190 -22.63 0.26 24.46
C PRO A 190 -21.66 0.95 23.50
N PHE A 191 -20.99 2.03 23.94
CA PHE A 191 -20.08 2.80 23.09
C PHE A 191 -18.90 1.97 22.57
N TRP A 192 -18.51 0.90 23.27
CA TRP A 192 -17.47 -0.04 22.81
C TRP A 192 -17.85 -0.78 21.51
N GLY A 193 -19.14 -0.83 21.17
CA GLY A 193 -19.60 -1.35 19.87
C GLY A 193 -19.01 -0.59 18.69
N ILE A 194 -18.73 0.71 18.85
CA ILE A 194 -18.17 1.60 17.82
C ILE A 194 -16.71 1.91 18.12
N VAL A 195 -16.41 2.44 19.31
CA VAL A 195 -15.08 2.91 19.69
C VAL A 195 -14.04 1.79 19.70
N GLY A 196 -14.47 0.55 19.99
CA GLY A 196 -13.60 -0.62 19.97
C GLY A 196 -12.96 -0.89 18.60
N TRP A 197 -13.51 -0.36 17.50
CA TRP A 197 -12.92 -0.49 16.17
C TRP A 197 -11.92 0.62 15.82
N LEU A 198 -12.01 1.77 16.49
CA LEU A 198 -11.27 2.98 16.11
C LEU A 198 -9.97 3.16 16.88
N ILE A 199 -9.84 2.52 18.05
CA ILE A 199 -8.63 2.60 18.87
C ILE A 199 -7.64 1.53 18.39
N PRO A 200 -6.45 1.91 17.90
CA PRO A 200 -5.39 0.97 17.55
C PRO A 200 -5.04 0.05 18.72
N GLY A 201 -4.77 -1.24 18.45
CA GLY A 201 -4.46 -2.24 19.47
C GLY A 201 -5.72 -2.80 20.14
N TYR A 202 -6.60 -1.94 20.64
CA TYR A 202 -7.91 -2.39 21.15
C TYR A 202 -8.81 -2.96 20.05
N ASN A 203 -8.64 -2.49 18.82
CA ASN A 203 -9.29 -3.06 17.64
C ASN A 203 -8.94 -4.52 17.37
N LEU A 204 -7.91 -5.09 17.99
CA LEU A 204 -7.58 -6.52 17.90
C LEU A 204 -8.39 -7.42 18.86
N ILE A 205 -9.02 -6.83 19.88
CA ILE A 205 -9.65 -7.59 20.98
C ILE A 205 -11.10 -7.16 21.19
N LYS A 206 -11.38 -5.85 21.25
CA LYS A 206 -12.69 -5.33 21.64
C LYS A 206 -13.80 -5.68 20.66
N PRO A 207 -13.62 -5.62 19.32
CA PRO A 207 -14.70 -5.98 18.42
C PRO A 207 -15.16 -7.43 18.58
N TYR A 208 -14.22 -8.34 18.83
CA TYR A 208 -14.48 -9.75 19.18
C TYR A 208 -15.21 -9.85 20.52
N SER A 209 -14.64 -9.29 21.60
CA SER A 209 -15.20 -9.43 22.95
C SER A 209 -16.64 -8.89 23.04
N VAL A 210 -16.89 -7.74 22.39
CA VAL A 210 -18.21 -7.12 22.33
C VAL A 210 -19.20 -8.03 21.59
N PHE A 211 -18.80 -8.62 20.45
CA PHE A 211 -19.73 -9.44 19.68
C PHE A 211 -20.01 -10.79 20.34
N ALA A 212 -18.99 -11.39 20.97
CA ALA A 212 -19.14 -12.60 21.77
C ALA A 212 -20.12 -12.38 22.94
N GLU A 213 -19.96 -11.31 23.72
CA GLU A 213 -20.89 -10.97 24.80
C GLU A 213 -22.31 -10.75 24.28
N ILE A 214 -22.47 -9.94 23.23
CA ILE A 214 -23.78 -9.71 22.61
C ILE A 214 -24.44 -11.03 22.22
N TRP A 215 -23.68 -11.95 21.61
CA TRP A 215 -24.20 -13.24 21.17
C TRP A 215 -24.60 -14.13 22.34
N ASN A 216 -23.66 -14.36 23.27
CA ASN A 216 -23.83 -15.30 24.37
C ASN A 216 -24.94 -14.86 25.32
N GLU A 217 -25.01 -13.58 25.66
CA GLU A 217 -26.03 -13.04 26.55
C GLU A 217 -27.41 -13.07 25.89
N THR A 218 -27.48 -12.76 24.59
CA THR A 218 -28.74 -12.90 23.83
C THR A 218 -29.22 -14.36 23.87
N GLU A 219 -28.32 -15.31 23.60
CA GLU A 219 -28.65 -16.73 23.59
C GLU A 219 -29.05 -17.24 24.98
N TYR A 220 -28.31 -16.84 26.02
CA TYR A 220 -28.59 -17.20 27.41
C TYR A 220 -29.98 -16.74 27.83
N ILE A 221 -30.31 -15.45 27.60
CA ILE A 221 -31.62 -14.87 27.95
C ILE A 221 -32.76 -15.60 27.24
N LEU A 222 -32.58 -15.92 25.95
CA LEU A 222 -33.59 -16.64 25.18
C LEU A 222 -33.78 -18.09 25.65
N LYS A 223 -32.73 -18.76 26.13
CA LYS A 223 -32.82 -20.10 26.74
C LYS A 223 -33.42 -20.07 28.15
N ASP A 224 -33.05 -19.07 28.95
CA ASP A 224 -33.56 -18.87 30.31
C ASP A 224 -35.09 -18.67 30.31
N LYS A 225 -35.60 -17.87 29.36
CA LYS A 225 -37.04 -17.66 29.17
C LYS A 225 -37.76 -18.74 28.35
N GLU A 226 -37.08 -19.86 28.10
CA GLU A 226 -37.62 -21.03 27.37
C GLU A 226 -38.14 -20.68 25.95
N ILE A 227 -37.60 -19.62 25.34
CA ILE A 227 -37.89 -19.23 23.95
C ILE A 227 -37.04 -20.06 22.98
N LEU A 228 -35.81 -20.41 23.39
CA LEU A 228 -34.94 -21.34 22.70
C LEU A 228 -34.77 -22.63 23.51
N PRO A 229 -34.67 -23.80 22.84
CA PRO A 229 -34.45 -25.07 23.54
C PRO A 229 -33.09 -25.06 24.26
N LYS A 230 -33.08 -25.51 25.53
CA LYS A 230 -31.87 -25.59 26.38
C LYS A 230 -30.78 -26.49 25.76
N ASN A 231 -31.19 -27.55 25.04
CA ASN A 231 -30.32 -28.55 24.40
C ASN A 231 -30.08 -28.31 22.89
N SER A 232 -29.83 -27.08 22.45
CA SER A 232 -29.34 -26.85 21.09
C SER A 232 -27.87 -27.30 20.98
N LYS A 233 -27.63 -28.61 20.80
CA LYS A 233 -26.31 -29.26 20.68
C LYS A 233 -25.38 -28.70 19.58
N ASN A 234 -25.84 -27.73 18.79
CA ASN A 234 -25.11 -27.15 17.64
C ASN A 234 -24.87 -25.62 17.74
N ASN A 235 -25.11 -24.98 18.87
CA ASN A 235 -24.85 -23.54 19.00
C ASN A 235 -23.42 -23.26 19.48
N ASN A 236 -22.45 -23.50 18.59
CA ASN A 236 -21.07 -23.07 18.77
C ASN A 236 -20.93 -21.56 18.47
N GLY A 237 -21.70 -20.71 19.17
CA GLY A 237 -21.77 -19.26 18.94
C GLY A 237 -20.40 -18.58 19.03
N GLU A 238 -19.71 -18.79 20.14
CA GLU A 238 -18.35 -18.26 20.37
C GLU A 238 -17.34 -18.73 19.32
N PHE A 239 -17.35 -20.02 18.98
CA PHE A 239 -16.45 -20.57 17.95
C PHE A 239 -16.66 -19.91 16.59
N ASN A 240 -17.92 -19.70 16.18
CA ASN A 240 -18.24 -19.05 14.90
C ASN A 240 -17.79 -17.58 14.88
N ILE A 241 -17.84 -16.89 16.02
CA ILE A 241 -17.31 -15.53 16.20
C ILE A 241 -15.77 -15.54 16.18
N GLY A 242 -15.15 -16.56 16.76
CA GLY A 242 -13.70 -16.80 16.68
C GLY A 242 -13.23 -16.99 15.24
N ILE A 243 -13.93 -17.81 14.44
CA ILE A 243 -13.67 -17.96 13.01
C ILE A 243 -13.78 -16.63 12.27
N TRP A 244 -14.87 -15.88 12.51
CA TRP A 244 -15.06 -14.56 11.90
C TRP A 244 -13.89 -13.61 12.21
N TRP A 245 -13.42 -13.61 13.45
CA TRP A 245 -12.32 -12.77 13.87
C TRP A 245 -10.98 -13.19 13.26
N GLY A 246 -10.71 -14.51 13.24
CA GLY A 246 -9.53 -15.06 12.58
C GLY A 246 -9.49 -14.72 11.09
N LEU A 247 -10.62 -14.85 10.39
CA LEU A 247 -10.76 -14.46 8.98
C LEU A 247 -10.51 -12.97 8.76
N LEU A 248 -10.96 -12.10 9.68
CA LEU A 248 -10.68 -10.67 9.61
C LEU A 248 -9.17 -10.39 9.71
N ILE A 249 -8.47 -11.03 10.64
CA ILE A 249 -7.01 -10.85 10.81
C ILE A 249 -6.27 -11.34 9.57
N ILE A 250 -6.63 -12.52 9.05
CA ILE A 250 -6.03 -13.07 7.83
C ILE A 250 -6.21 -12.10 6.66
N THR A 251 -7.41 -11.58 6.46
CA THR A 251 -7.72 -10.71 5.31
C THR A 251 -7.13 -9.30 5.44
N MET A 252 -7.21 -8.69 6.62
CA MET A 252 -6.81 -7.29 6.80
C MET A 252 -5.32 -7.11 7.11
N VAL A 253 -4.69 -8.08 7.78
CA VAL A 253 -3.29 -7.98 8.20
C VAL A 253 -2.40 -8.83 7.30
N ILE A 254 -2.64 -10.15 7.28
CA ILE A 254 -1.75 -11.10 6.61
C ILE A 254 -1.79 -10.91 5.09
N MET A 255 -2.98 -10.89 4.49
CA MET A 255 -3.12 -10.73 3.04
C MET A 255 -2.65 -9.36 2.54
N THR A 256 -2.86 -8.30 3.32
CA THR A 256 -2.32 -6.97 2.99
C THR A 256 -0.79 -6.99 2.92
N TRP A 257 -0.13 -7.68 3.86
CA TRP A 257 1.32 -7.80 3.87
C TRP A 257 1.83 -8.63 2.67
N ILE A 258 1.17 -9.76 2.37
CA ILE A 258 1.50 -10.61 1.22
C ILE A 258 1.31 -9.84 -0.09
N LEU A 259 0.15 -9.21 -0.30
CA LEU A 259 -0.13 -8.40 -1.50
C LEU A 259 0.92 -7.30 -1.69
N ARG A 260 1.29 -6.60 -0.61
CA ARG A 260 2.32 -5.57 -0.67
C ARG A 260 3.69 -6.14 -1.06
N GLY A 261 4.08 -7.26 -0.45
CA GLY A 261 5.35 -7.93 -0.71
C GLY A 261 5.47 -8.49 -2.12
N THR A 262 4.37 -9.03 -2.66
CA THR A 262 4.31 -9.64 -3.99
C THR A 262 4.25 -8.61 -5.10
N PHE A 263 3.46 -7.54 -4.99
CA PHE A 263 3.23 -6.63 -6.12
C PHE A 263 4.06 -5.35 -6.09
N PHE A 264 4.37 -4.82 -4.90
CA PHE A 264 4.99 -3.49 -4.76
C PHE A 264 6.42 -3.53 -4.23
N GLY A 265 6.86 -4.66 -3.69
CA GLY A 265 8.24 -4.85 -3.25
C GLY A 265 9.09 -5.54 -4.31
N GLN A 266 10.38 -5.24 -4.38
CA GLN A 266 11.37 -6.12 -5.04
C GLN A 266 11.86 -7.18 -4.03
N SER A 267 10.93 -7.76 -3.27
CA SER A 267 11.21 -8.67 -2.17
C SER A 267 11.28 -10.13 -2.64
N ALA A 268 11.69 -11.04 -1.77
CA ALA A 268 11.63 -12.48 -2.08
C ALA A 268 10.21 -12.95 -2.48
N MET A 269 9.17 -12.30 -1.98
CA MET A 269 7.78 -12.63 -2.33
C MET A 269 7.45 -12.28 -3.79
N PHE A 270 7.94 -11.17 -4.30
CA PHE A 270 7.80 -10.79 -5.71
C PHE A 270 8.41 -11.86 -6.62
N TYR A 271 9.64 -12.31 -6.34
CA TYR A 271 10.31 -13.27 -7.22
C TYR A 271 9.83 -14.72 -7.07
N LYS A 272 9.30 -15.11 -5.90
CA LYS A 272 8.98 -16.53 -5.61
C LYS A 272 7.51 -16.88 -5.69
N LEU A 273 6.60 -15.92 -5.46
CA LEU A 273 5.17 -16.21 -5.43
C LEU A 273 4.52 -16.02 -6.80
N SER A 274 3.52 -16.84 -7.09
CA SER A 274 2.65 -16.62 -8.24
C SER A 274 1.79 -15.38 -7.98
N HIS A 275 2.03 -14.29 -8.71
CA HIS A 275 1.30 -13.04 -8.57
C HIS A 275 -0.20 -13.24 -8.79
N GLN A 276 -0.58 -13.95 -9.86
CA GLN A 276 -1.97 -14.35 -10.13
C GLN A 276 -2.54 -15.22 -9.02
N GLY A 277 -1.79 -16.22 -8.55
CA GLY A 277 -2.21 -17.09 -7.45
C GLY A 277 -2.47 -16.32 -6.16
N VAL A 278 -1.63 -15.35 -5.83
CA VAL A 278 -1.79 -14.47 -4.66
C VAL A 278 -3.04 -13.60 -4.80
N ALA A 279 -3.29 -13.01 -5.97
CA ALA A 279 -4.50 -12.21 -6.20
C ALA A 279 -5.77 -13.05 -6.03
N ILE A 280 -5.81 -14.26 -6.61
CA ILE A 280 -6.95 -15.19 -6.48
C ILE A 280 -7.16 -15.62 -5.02
N ALA A 281 -6.09 -15.99 -4.32
CA ALA A 281 -6.16 -16.35 -2.91
C ALA A 281 -6.70 -15.19 -2.05
N ALA A 282 -6.26 -13.96 -2.33
CA ALA A 282 -6.76 -12.78 -1.64
C ALA A 282 -8.28 -12.59 -1.87
N ILE A 283 -8.76 -12.74 -3.12
CA ILE A 283 -10.21 -12.67 -3.44
C ILE A 283 -10.99 -13.72 -2.64
N ILE A 284 -10.51 -14.97 -2.62
CA ILE A 284 -11.18 -16.06 -1.91
C ILE A 284 -11.25 -15.77 -0.42
N CYS A 285 -10.14 -15.36 0.21
CA CYS A 285 -10.13 -15.04 1.64
C CYS A 285 -11.10 -13.90 1.99
N TRP A 286 -11.13 -12.83 1.18
CA TRP A 286 -12.07 -11.73 1.37
C TRP A 286 -13.52 -12.16 1.17
N ALA A 287 -13.80 -12.97 0.15
CA ALA A 287 -15.14 -13.52 -0.08
C ALA A 287 -15.61 -14.36 1.10
N VAL A 288 -14.77 -15.29 1.58
CA VAL A 288 -15.09 -16.15 2.74
C VAL A 288 -15.35 -15.31 3.98
N TYR A 289 -14.48 -14.34 4.29
CA TYR A 289 -14.66 -13.43 5.43
C TYR A 289 -16.00 -12.67 5.37
N LEU A 290 -16.28 -12.01 4.26
CA LEU A 290 -17.44 -11.13 4.10
C LEU A 290 -18.76 -11.92 4.07
N LEU A 291 -18.78 -13.08 3.41
CA LEU A 291 -19.93 -13.97 3.38
C LEU A 291 -20.19 -14.61 4.75
N TRP A 292 -19.14 -15.01 5.46
CA TRP A 292 -19.26 -15.55 6.81
C TRP A 292 -19.86 -14.53 7.79
N GLU A 293 -19.45 -13.26 7.70
CA GLU A 293 -20.05 -12.20 8.49
C GLU A 293 -21.54 -11.99 8.17
N CYS A 294 -21.94 -12.10 6.90
CA CYS A 294 -23.37 -12.07 6.52
C CYS A 294 -24.17 -13.20 7.20
N VAL A 295 -23.59 -14.41 7.29
CA VAL A 295 -24.21 -15.53 8.01
C VAL A 295 -24.39 -15.20 9.49
N LEU A 296 -23.37 -14.64 10.14
CA LEU A 296 -23.44 -14.25 11.56
C LEU A 296 -24.49 -13.16 11.80
N ILE A 297 -24.52 -12.11 10.99
CA ILE A 297 -25.51 -11.04 11.08
C ILE A 297 -26.92 -11.61 10.92
N ARG A 298 -27.13 -12.50 9.94
CA ARG A 298 -28.44 -13.12 9.70
C ARG A 298 -28.89 -13.96 10.89
N ARG A 299 -28.00 -14.79 11.45
CA ARG A 299 -28.30 -15.61 12.63
C ARG A 299 -28.60 -14.74 13.84
N TYR A 300 -27.79 -13.73 14.11
CA TYR A 300 -28.02 -12.82 15.22
C TYR A 300 -29.33 -12.05 15.08
N ASN A 301 -29.65 -11.53 13.89
CA ASN A 301 -30.90 -10.82 13.64
C ASN A 301 -32.14 -11.69 13.90
N LYS A 302 -32.06 -13.02 13.69
CA LYS A 302 -33.14 -13.94 14.09
C LYS A 302 -33.30 -13.96 15.62
N MET A 303 -32.20 -14.02 16.37
CA MET A 303 -32.26 -13.97 17.83
C MET A 303 -32.79 -12.62 18.34
N ASN A 304 -32.35 -11.50 17.77
CA ASN A 304 -32.88 -10.18 18.12
C ASN A 304 -34.38 -10.05 17.80
N HIS A 305 -34.86 -10.68 16.73
CA HIS A 305 -36.29 -10.74 16.44
C HIS A 305 -37.05 -11.50 17.53
N LEU A 306 -36.52 -12.63 18.01
CA LEU A 306 -37.11 -13.38 19.13
C LEU A 306 -37.14 -12.56 20.42
N LEU A 307 -36.09 -11.79 20.72
CA LEU A 307 -36.08 -10.87 21.86
C LEU A 307 -37.20 -9.81 21.76
N VAL A 308 -37.36 -9.20 20.58
CA VAL A 308 -38.41 -8.18 20.37
C VAL A 308 -39.81 -8.80 20.45
N ALA A 309 -40.02 -9.95 19.81
CA ALA A 309 -41.33 -10.61 19.76
C ALA A 309 -41.80 -11.11 21.14
N ASN A 310 -40.87 -11.43 22.04
CA ASN A 310 -41.16 -11.93 23.39
C ASN A 310 -40.91 -10.87 24.46
N GLN A 311 -40.99 -9.58 24.12
CA GLN A 311 -40.64 -8.50 25.06
C GLN A 311 -41.38 -8.62 26.41
N ASN A 312 -42.65 -9.04 26.37
CA ASN A 312 -43.52 -9.21 27.53
C ASN A 312 -43.00 -10.26 28.54
N LYS A 313 -42.12 -11.18 28.14
CA LYS A 313 -41.52 -12.19 29.03
C LYS A 313 -40.33 -11.66 29.84
N PHE A 314 -39.89 -10.44 29.54
CA PHE A 314 -38.78 -9.78 30.23
C PHE A 314 -39.27 -8.68 31.19
N GLU A 315 -40.56 -8.32 31.14
CA GLU A 315 -41.21 -7.37 32.05
C GLU A 315 -41.41 -7.94 33.46
#